data_AF-A0A958PI49-F1
#
_entry.id   AF-A0A958PI49-F1
#
_cell.length_a   1.000
_cell.length_b   1.000
_cell.length_c   1.000
_cell.angle_alpha   90.00
_cell.angle_beta   90.00
_cell.angle_gamma   90.00
#
_symmetry.space_group_name_H-M   'P 1'
#
loop_
_entity.id
_entity.type
_entity.pdbx_description
1 polymer ?
#
loop_
_entity_poly.entity_id
_entity_poly.type
_entity_poly.pdbx_seq_one_letter_code
_entity_poly.pdbx_strand_id
1 'polypeptide(L)' 'WHVAEGDRLERGERYGIIKLGSRMDHFLPANVEITVRPGDHVTAGVSELGVLS' A
#
# COMPACT_ATOMS: atom_id res chain seq x y z
N TRP A 1 -16.30 1.66 -11.37
CA TRP A 1 -16.94 1.66 -10.05
C TRP A 1 -17.66 3.00 -9.93
N HIS A 2 -19.00 2.99 -9.97
CA HIS A 2 -19.84 4.20 -10.03
C HIS A 2 -20.64 4.29 -8.73
N VAL A 3 -19.95 4.55 -7.63
CA VAL A 3 -20.60 4.89 -6.35
C VAL A 3 -20.43 6.39 -6.16
N ALA A 4 -21.52 7.08 -5.84
CA ALA A 4 -21.57 8.50 -5.58
C ALA A 4 -21.84 8.78 -4.09
N GLU A 5 -21.59 10.02 -3.68
CA GLU A 5 -21.91 10.46 -2.33
C GLU A 5 -23.43 10.34 -2.09
N GLY A 6 -23.80 9.66 -1.00
CA GLY A 6 -25.20 9.42 -0.62
C GLY A 6 -25.76 8.05 -1.00
N ASP A 7 -25.01 7.23 -1.76
CA ASP A 7 -25.43 5.87 -2.07
C ASP A 7 -25.44 4.97 -0.82
N ARG A 8 -26.47 4.13 -0.72
CA ARG A 8 -26.59 3.11 0.33
C ARG A 8 -26.01 1.79 -0.17
N LEU A 9 -25.03 1.28 0.55
CA LEU A 9 -24.33 0.04 0.20
C LEU A 9 -24.76 -1.13 1.10
N GLU A 10 -24.75 -2.33 0.55
CA GLU A 10 -24.96 -3.57 1.29
C GLU A 10 -23.64 -4.17 1.82
N ARG A 11 -23.74 -5.06 2.80
CA ARG A 11 -22.57 -5.73 3.38
C ARG A 11 -21.88 -6.58 2.30
N GLY A 12 -20.61 -6.27 2.03
CA GLY A 12 -19.80 -6.98 1.03
C GLY A 12 -19.86 -6.37 -0.37
N GLU A 13 -20.62 -5.29 -0.55
CA GLU A 13 -20.69 -4.58 -1.82
C GLU A 13 -19.37 -3.86 -2.14
N ARG A 14 -18.85 -4.06 -3.36
CA ARG A 14 -17.58 -3.46 -3.81
C ARG A 14 -17.85 -2.07 -4.36
N TYR A 15 -17.58 -1.05 -3.56
CA TYR A 15 -17.75 0.35 -3.95
C TYR A 15 -16.46 1.03 -4.43
N GLY A 16 -15.33 0.32 -4.37
CA GLY A 16 -14.04 0.78 -4.82
C GLY A 16 -13.02 -0.34 -4.79
N ILE A 17 -11.84 -0.05 -5.33
CA ILE A 17 -10.63 -0.85 -5.12
C ILE A 17 -9.62 0.08 -4.44
N ILE A 18 -8.85 -0.42 -3.47
CA ILE A 18 -7.61 0.25 -3.08
C ILE A 18 -6.73 0.21 -4.31
N LYS A 19 -6.65 1.31 -5.04
CA LYS A 19 -5.71 1.44 -6.15
C LYS A 19 -4.32 1.50 -5.52
N LEU A 20 -3.45 0.55 -5.86
CA LEU A 20 -2.02 0.69 -5.56
C LEU A 20 -1.59 2.08 -6.06
N GLY A 21 -1.19 2.94 -5.13
CA GLY A 21 -1.15 4.39 -5.32
C GLY A 21 -1.58 5.19 -4.08
N SER A 22 -2.23 4.56 -3.09
CA SER A 22 -2.21 5.12 -1.74
C SER A 22 -0.77 5.06 -1.24
N ARG A 23 -0.19 6.19 -0.87
CA ARG A 23 1.06 6.21 -0.11
C ARG A 23 0.91 5.25 1.07
N MET A 24 1.83 4.29 1.19
CA MET A 24 1.90 3.34 2.28
C MET A 24 3.15 3.67 3.09
N ASP A 25 2.98 3.88 4.39
CA ASP A 25 4.11 4.02 5.30
C ASP A 25 4.43 2.65 5.92
N HIS A 26 5.71 2.31 6.02
CA HIS A 26 6.19 1.07 6.66
C HIS A 26 6.81 1.43 8.02
N PHE A 27 6.29 0.82 9.08
CA PHE A 27 6.86 0.94 10.42
C PHE A 27 7.79 -0.25 10.67
N LEU A 28 9.09 0.01 10.67
CA LEU A 28 10.12 -1.02 10.80
C LEU A 28 10.87 -0.85 12.13
N PRO A 29 11.37 -1.93 12.73
CA PRO A 29 12.32 -1.86 13.85
C PRO A 29 13.55 -1.02 13.48
N ALA A 30 14.18 -0.39 14.49
CA ALA A 30 15.32 0.51 14.29
C ALA A 30 16.59 -0.20 13.77
N ASN A 31 16.67 -1.52 13.88
CA ASN A 31 17.78 -2.36 13.41
C ASN A 31 17.59 -2.87 11.97
N VAL A 32 16.64 -2.33 11.21
CA VAL A 32 16.50 -2.65 9.79
C VAL A 32 17.41 -1.75 8.95
N GLU A 33 18.23 -2.36 8.10
CA GLU A 33 19.01 -1.66 7.07
C GLU A 33 18.16 -1.49 5.81
N ILE A 34 17.87 -0.25 5.40
CA ILE A 34 17.04 0.06 4.23
C ILE A 34 17.86 -0.08 2.94
N THR A 35 17.37 -0.88 1.99
CA THR A 35 18.08 -1.19 0.74
C THR A 35 17.58 -0.41 -0.48
N VAL A 36 16.48 0.33 -0.35
CA VAL A 36 15.87 1.14 -1.42
C VAL A 36 16.03 2.65 -1.21
N ARG A 37 15.84 3.43 -2.27
CA ARG A 37 15.94 4.90 -2.27
C ARG A 37 14.74 5.58 -2.95
N PRO A 38 14.47 6.86 -2.64
CA PRO A 38 13.45 7.62 -3.36
C PRO A 38 13.71 7.63 -4.87
N GLY A 39 12.68 7.29 -5.65
CA GLY A 39 12.76 7.18 -7.11
C GLY A 39 12.93 5.75 -7.62
N ASP A 40 13.28 4.79 -6.76
CA ASP A 40 13.33 3.39 -7.15
C ASP A 40 11.92 2.85 -7.44
N HIS A 41 11.80 2.09 -8.52
CA HIS A 41 10.55 1.43 -8.86
C HIS A 41 10.45 0.09 -8.13
N VAL A 42 9.50 -0.02 -7.21
CA VAL A 42 9.32 -1.21 -6.35
C VAL A 42 7.98 -1.91 -6.62
N THR A 43 7.97 -3.23 -6.49
CA THR A 43 6.76 -4.06 -6.61
C THR A 43 6.43 -4.69 -5.27
N ALA A 44 5.21 -4.48 -4.79
CA ALA A 44 4.76 -5.04 -3.51
C ALA A 44 4.87 -6.58 -3.49
N GLY A 45 5.42 -7.11 -2.39
CA GLY A 45 5.63 -8.55 -2.21
C GLY A 45 6.76 -9.16 -3.05
N VAL A 46 7.51 -8.34 -3.79
CA VAL A 46 8.60 -8.79 -4.67
C VAL A 46 9.89 -8.04 -4.39
N SER A 47 9.83 -6.71 -4.36
CA SER A 47 10.99 -5.87 -4.07
C SER A 47 11.33 -5.92 -2.58
N GLU A 48 12.58 -6.22 -2.26
CA GLU A 48 13.13 -6.03 -0.92
C GLU A 48 13.18 -4.54 -0.59
N LEU A 49 12.79 -4.17 0.63
CA LEU A 49 12.85 -2.78 1.13
C LEU A 49 13.95 -2.59 2.18
N GLY A 50 14.37 -3.66 2.84
CA GLY A 50 15.40 -3.66 3.85
C GLY A 50 15.60 -5.02 4.50
N VAL A 51 16.70 -5.16 5.23
CA VAL A 51 17.13 -6.40 5.89
C VAL A 51 17.12 -6.20 7.41
N LEU A 52 16.48 -7.11 8.13
CA LEU A 52 16.52 -7.14 9.59
C LEU A 52 17.83 -7.79 10.05
N SER A 53 18.59 -7.07 10.89
CA SER A 53 19.85 -7.57 11.50
C SER A 53 19.65 -8.05 12.93
#